data_AF-A0A3L8D4L4-F1
#
_entry.id   AF-A0A3L8D4L4-F1
#
_cell.length_a   1.000
_cell.length_b   1.000
_cell.length_c   1.000
_cell.angle_alpha   90.00
_cell.angle_beta   90.00
_cell.angle_gamma   90.00
#
_symmetry.space_group_name_H-M   'P 1'
#
loop_
_entity.id
_entity.type
_entity.pdbx_description
1 polymer ?
#
loop_
_entity_poly.entity_id
_entity_poly.type
_entity_poly.pdbx_seq_one_letter_code
_entity_poly.pdbx_strand_id
1 'polypeptide(L)'
;MCQPLPYANFRWVDDTSNFNVIAVTPDLPKGYVLEVDLEYPRHLHDAHADLPFCPTRDKPPGKRQDKLLATLCDKKRYVIHYRNLQQCTRHGLRVTKIHRVLEFAQSPWLREYIELNTRFRAAAKNDFEKNLYKLMNNAVFGKTMENVRNHVDVKLLAKWNGRIRQRIYDLYKLQERKGKESYKVVIGWIPGHKGMQGNEMADRLAKSVTEEDLDNRIKVPYYDWIALYKEEVYKKSVDKFEMEGRYKGRMVFTQYYTKEKKKP
;
A
#
# COMPACT_ATOMS: atom_id res chain seq x y z
N MET A 1 4.85 10.89 -21.55
CA MET A 1 3.37 10.93 -21.43
C MET A 1 2.79 11.87 -22.48
N CYS A 2 3.06 11.63 -23.78
CA CYS A 2 2.59 12.51 -24.89
C CYS A 2 1.40 11.93 -25.66
N GLN A 3 1.01 10.71 -25.32
CA GLN A 3 -0.13 10.01 -25.87
C GLN A 3 -1.42 10.40 -25.11
N PRO A 4 -2.61 10.20 -25.70
CA PRO A 4 -3.87 10.41 -25.01
C PRO A 4 -3.92 9.69 -23.65
N LEU A 5 -4.32 10.44 -22.62
CA LEU A 5 -4.49 9.96 -21.25
C LEU A 5 -5.92 10.27 -20.78
N PRO A 6 -6.50 9.42 -19.91
CA PRO A 6 -7.81 9.67 -19.32
C PRO A 6 -7.83 11.00 -18.56
N TYR A 7 -8.93 11.76 -18.65
CA TYR A 7 -9.10 12.99 -17.88
C TYR A 7 -10.51 13.20 -17.29
N ALA A 8 -11.58 12.63 -17.87
CA ALA A 8 -12.95 12.85 -17.39
C ALA A 8 -13.95 11.77 -17.85
N ASN A 9 -15.21 11.92 -17.43
CA ASN A 9 -16.38 11.19 -17.92
C ASN A 9 -16.28 9.66 -17.78
N PHE A 10 -15.76 9.19 -16.65
CA PHE A 10 -15.68 7.77 -16.34
C PHE A 10 -17.07 7.18 -16.15
N ARG A 11 -17.43 6.19 -16.96
CA ARG A 11 -18.72 5.49 -16.87
C ARG A 11 -18.62 4.04 -17.29
N TRP A 12 -19.43 3.19 -16.68
CA TRP A 12 -19.59 1.81 -17.12
C TRP A 12 -20.40 1.78 -18.43
N VAL A 13 -20.03 0.88 -19.33
CA VAL A 13 -20.81 0.59 -20.54
C VAL A 13 -21.87 -0.45 -20.18
N ASP A 14 -23.14 -0.16 -20.48
CA ASP A 14 -24.28 -0.99 -20.09
C ASP A 14 -24.34 -2.33 -20.86
N ASP A 15 -24.09 -2.31 -22.17
CA ASP A 15 -24.04 -3.51 -23.02
C ASP A 15 -22.61 -3.80 -23.51
N THR A 16 -22.05 -4.93 -23.06
CA THR A 16 -20.71 -5.39 -23.44
C THR A 16 -20.72 -6.52 -24.46
N SER A 17 -21.88 -7.04 -24.83
CA SER A 17 -22.06 -8.25 -25.66
C SER A 17 -21.39 -8.13 -27.02
N ASN A 18 -21.45 -6.93 -27.62
CA ASN A 18 -20.93 -6.63 -28.95
C ASN A 18 -19.74 -5.65 -28.93
N PHE A 19 -19.07 -5.48 -27.78
CA PHE A 19 -18.00 -4.52 -27.67
C PHE A 19 -16.74 -4.97 -28.45
N ASN A 20 -16.50 -4.34 -29.60
CA ASN A 20 -15.32 -4.62 -30.41
C ASN A 20 -14.16 -3.69 -30.06
N VAL A 21 -13.28 -4.15 -29.17
CA VAL A 21 -12.08 -3.39 -28.76
C VAL A 21 -11.11 -3.13 -29.92
N ILE A 22 -11.09 -3.98 -30.96
CA ILE A 22 -10.15 -3.86 -32.09
C ILE A 22 -10.51 -2.67 -32.97
N ALA A 23 -11.80 -2.34 -33.07
CA ALA A 23 -12.29 -1.22 -33.87
C ALA A 23 -11.99 0.16 -33.26
N VAL A 24 -11.60 0.22 -31.99
CA VAL A 24 -11.31 1.48 -31.30
C VAL A 24 -9.99 2.06 -31.79
N THR A 25 -10.01 3.20 -32.48
CA THR A 25 -8.76 3.84 -32.90
C THR A 25 -8.12 4.63 -31.74
N PRO A 26 -6.78 4.71 -31.69
CA PRO A 26 -6.06 5.39 -30.60
C PRO A 26 -6.40 6.88 -30.45
N ASP A 27 -6.79 7.53 -31.54
CA ASP A 27 -7.02 8.98 -31.61
C ASP A 27 -8.45 9.39 -31.27
N LEU A 28 -9.33 8.43 -30.95
CA LEU A 28 -10.66 8.74 -30.49
C LEU A 28 -10.61 9.55 -29.18
N PRO A 29 -11.57 10.47 -28.97
CA PRO A 29 -11.68 11.23 -27.73
C PRO A 29 -12.08 10.33 -26.53
N LYS A 30 -12.40 9.06 -26.79
CA LYS A 30 -12.80 8.07 -25.80
C LYS A 30 -11.79 6.93 -25.72
N GLY A 31 -11.47 6.52 -24.50
CA GLY A 31 -10.67 5.35 -24.20
C GLY A 31 -11.42 4.38 -23.28
N TYR A 32 -10.88 3.17 -23.17
CA TYR A 32 -11.51 2.08 -22.43
C TYR A 32 -10.53 1.31 -21.55
N VAL A 33 -10.99 0.89 -20.37
CA VAL A 33 -10.36 -0.13 -19.54
C VAL A 33 -11.34 -1.28 -19.42
N LEU A 34 -10.90 -2.50 -19.71
CA LEU A 34 -11.74 -3.67 -19.75
C LEU A 34 -11.30 -4.66 -18.68
N GLU A 35 -12.28 -5.35 -18.09
CA GLU A 35 -12.04 -6.58 -17.32
C GLU A 35 -12.39 -7.78 -18.19
N VAL A 36 -11.40 -8.60 -18.52
CA VAL A 36 -11.53 -9.66 -19.53
C VAL A 36 -10.94 -10.98 -19.07
N ASP A 37 -11.41 -12.08 -19.66
CA ASP A 37 -10.70 -13.35 -19.66
C ASP A 37 -9.87 -13.47 -20.96
N LEU A 38 -8.58 -13.78 -20.83
CA LEU A 38 -7.65 -13.97 -21.93
C LEU A 38 -7.18 -15.42 -21.95
N GLU A 39 -7.38 -16.10 -23.07
CA GLU A 39 -6.73 -17.36 -23.38
C GLU A 39 -5.31 -17.07 -23.92
N TYR A 40 -4.35 -17.85 -23.44
CA TYR A 40 -2.96 -17.84 -23.89
C TYR A 40 -2.67 -19.12 -24.67
N PRO A 41 -2.78 -19.10 -26.02
CA PRO A 41 -2.59 -20.30 -26.82
C PRO A 41 -1.20 -20.93 -26.64
N ARG A 42 -1.16 -22.26 -26.46
CA ARG A 42 0.09 -23.03 -26.25
C ARG A 42 1.13 -22.85 -27.35
N HIS A 43 0.69 -22.72 -28.59
CA HIS A 43 1.61 -22.54 -29.73
C HIS A 43 2.38 -21.21 -29.68
N LEU A 44 1.97 -20.25 -28.85
CA LEU A 44 2.67 -18.98 -28.65
C LEU A 44 3.70 -19.04 -27.51
N HIS A 45 3.75 -20.14 -26.76
CA HIS A 45 4.56 -20.23 -25.55
C HIS A 45 6.05 -20.07 -25.86
N ASP A 46 6.55 -20.75 -26.89
CA ASP A 46 7.96 -20.67 -27.27
C ASP A 46 8.31 -19.26 -27.77
N ALA A 47 7.43 -18.65 -28.58
CA ALA A 47 7.63 -17.31 -29.11
C ALA A 47 7.59 -16.20 -28.03
N HIS A 48 6.85 -16.43 -26.94
CA HIS A 48 6.65 -15.45 -25.87
C HIS A 48 7.35 -15.83 -24.56
N ALA A 49 8.22 -16.83 -24.55
CA ALA A 49 8.84 -17.37 -23.35
C ALA A 49 9.59 -16.29 -22.53
N ASP A 50 10.30 -15.39 -23.23
CA ASP A 50 11.10 -14.35 -22.59
C ASP A 50 10.27 -13.16 -22.09
N LEU A 51 9.21 -12.80 -22.82
CA LEU A 51 8.36 -11.64 -22.53
C LEU A 51 6.86 -11.96 -22.59
N PRO A 52 6.33 -12.74 -21.63
CA PRO A 52 4.90 -13.02 -21.57
C PRO A 52 4.06 -11.75 -21.35
N PHE A 53 2.95 -11.65 -22.08
CA PHE A 53 1.96 -10.60 -21.90
C PHE A 53 1.17 -10.73 -20.58
N CYS A 54 0.61 -9.59 -20.14
CA CYS A 54 -0.36 -9.51 -19.03
C CYS A 54 0.14 -10.10 -17.71
N PRO A 55 1.25 -9.60 -17.13
CA PRO A 55 1.75 -10.13 -15.86
C PRO A 55 0.73 -9.92 -14.73
N THR A 56 0.71 -10.84 -13.78
CA THR A 56 -0.21 -10.83 -12.63
C THR A 56 0.57 -10.68 -11.33
N ARG A 57 -0.03 -10.05 -10.32
CA ARG A 57 0.55 -9.99 -8.99
C ARG A 57 0.07 -11.18 -8.17
N ASP A 58 0.95 -12.13 -7.90
CA ASP A 58 0.61 -13.37 -7.19
C ASP A 58 1.86 -13.98 -6.49
N LYS A 59 1.67 -14.99 -5.65
CA LYS A 59 2.74 -15.68 -4.92
C LYS A 59 3.37 -16.78 -5.79
N PRO A 60 4.68 -16.73 -6.05
CA PRO A 60 5.37 -17.86 -6.66
C PRO A 60 5.24 -19.12 -5.80
N PRO A 61 5.26 -20.32 -6.41
CA PRO A 61 5.27 -21.58 -5.67
C PRO A 61 6.36 -21.60 -4.59
N GLY A 62 5.97 -21.93 -3.36
CA GLY A 62 6.89 -21.99 -2.21
C GLY A 62 7.36 -20.63 -1.65
N LYS A 63 6.82 -19.50 -2.11
CA LYS A 63 7.14 -18.16 -1.57
C LYS A 63 5.92 -17.54 -0.87
N ARG A 64 6.20 -16.76 0.18
CA ARG A 64 5.16 -16.10 1.00
C ARG A 64 4.74 -14.72 0.50
N GLN A 65 5.58 -14.09 -0.32
CA GLN A 65 5.40 -12.71 -0.78
C GLN A 65 4.86 -12.69 -2.20
N ASP A 66 3.93 -11.77 -2.47
CA ASP A 66 3.45 -11.52 -3.82
C ASP A 66 4.59 -10.94 -4.68
N LYS A 67 4.67 -11.39 -5.91
CA LYS A 67 5.56 -10.86 -6.94
C LYS A 67 4.76 -10.58 -8.20
N LEU A 68 5.34 -9.78 -9.08
CA LEU A 68 4.83 -9.66 -10.44
C LEU A 68 5.31 -10.89 -11.23
N LEU A 69 4.37 -11.73 -11.65
CA LEU A 69 4.61 -12.97 -12.37
C LEU A 69 4.24 -12.79 -13.84
N ALA A 70 5.22 -12.94 -14.72
CA ALA A 70 5.00 -13.06 -16.16
C ALA A 70 4.81 -14.55 -16.48
N THR A 71 3.55 -14.99 -16.53
CA THR A 71 3.21 -16.39 -16.82
C THR A 71 2.57 -16.51 -18.19
N LEU A 72 2.77 -17.66 -18.85
CA LEU A 72 2.10 -18.02 -20.11
C LEU A 72 0.72 -18.66 -19.88
N CYS A 73 0.16 -18.55 -18.66
CA CYS A 73 -1.16 -19.10 -18.36
C CYS A 73 -2.29 -18.18 -18.86
N ASP A 74 -3.48 -18.74 -19.02
CA ASP A 74 -4.71 -17.96 -19.19
C ASP A 74 -4.89 -16.94 -18.07
N LYS A 75 -5.49 -15.79 -18.39
CA LYS A 75 -5.81 -14.73 -17.44
C LYS A 75 -7.31 -14.68 -17.24
N LYS A 76 -7.74 -14.60 -15.99
CA LYS A 76 -9.16 -14.48 -15.61
C LYS A 76 -9.41 -13.14 -14.95
N ARG A 77 -10.49 -12.46 -15.34
CA ARG A 77 -10.91 -11.15 -14.82
C ARG A 77 -9.76 -10.13 -14.79
N TYR A 78 -8.94 -10.14 -15.83
CA TYR A 78 -7.77 -9.29 -15.94
C TYR A 78 -8.18 -7.87 -16.36
N VAL A 79 -7.74 -6.87 -15.61
CA VAL A 79 -8.04 -5.46 -15.88
C VAL A 79 -6.94 -4.90 -16.78
N ILE A 80 -7.31 -4.45 -17.98
CA ILE A 80 -6.37 -4.03 -19.03
C ILE A 80 -6.86 -2.81 -19.79
N HIS A 81 -5.94 -1.92 -20.14
CA HIS A 81 -6.21 -0.79 -21.02
C HIS A 81 -6.42 -1.25 -22.47
N TYR A 82 -7.35 -0.64 -23.21
CA TYR A 82 -7.73 -1.09 -24.55
C TYR A 82 -6.55 -1.21 -25.52
N ARG A 83 -5.59 -0.28 -25.50
CA ARG A 83 -4.39 -0.34 -26.36
C ARG A 83 -3.52 -1.57 -26.09
N ASN A 84 -3.36 -1.94 -24.81
CA ASN A 84 -2.59 -3.12 -24.43
C ASN A 84 -3.34 -4.39 -24.81
N LEU A 85 -4.68 -4.38 -24.69
CA LEU A 85 -5.52 -5.49 -25.12
C LEU A 85 -5.42 -5.70 -26.65
N GLN A 86 -5.50 -4.62 -27.43
CA GLN A 86 -5.29 -4.67 -28.89
C GLN A 86 -3.92 -5.24 -29.24
N GLN A 87 -2.86 -4.83 -28.53
CA GLN A 87 -1.53 -5.41 -28.72
C GLN A 87 -1.52 -6.91 -28.43
N CYS A 88 -2.09 -7.34 -27.29
CA CYS A 88 -2.19 -8.76 -26.94
C CYS A 88 -2.90 -9.56 -28.04
N THR A 89 -4.02 -9.05 -28.55
CA THR A 89 -4.77 -9.71 -29.63
C THR A 89 -4.02 -9.76 -30.95
N ARG A 90 -3.26 -8.71 -31.30
CA ARG A 90 -2.37 -8.72 -32.48
C ARG A 90 -1.26 -9.78 -32.37
N HIS A 91 -0.81 -10.06 -31.14
CA HIS A 91 0.16 -11.12 -30.85
C HIS A 91 -0.50 -12.48 -30.58
N GLY A 92 -1.78 -12.66 -30.91
CA GLY A 92 -2.45 -13.96 -30.89
C GLY A 92 -3.12 -14.36 -29.57
N LEU A 93 -3.09 -13.52 -28.53
CA LEU A 93 -3.90 -13.78 -27.33
C LEU A 93 -5.38 -13.61 -27.67
N ARG A 94 -6.23 -14.47 -27.12
CA ARG A 94 -7.66 -14.51 -27.46
C ARG A 94 -8.50 -14.03 -26.29
N VAL A 95 -9.39 -13.08 -26.54
CA VAL A 95 -10.39 -12.66 -25.56
C VAL A 95 -11.51 -13.70 -25.55
N THR A 96 -11.71 -14.36 -24.41
CA THR A 96 -12.78 -15.37 -24.26
C THR A 96 -14.04 -14.78 -23.65
N LYS A 97 -13.91 -13.76 -22.79
CA LYS A 97 -15.04 -13.08 -22.17
C LYS A 97 -14.70 -11.64 -21.80
N ILE A 98 -15.64 -10.73 -22.00
CA ILE A 98 -15.60 -9.37 -21.46
C ILE A 98 -16.58 -9.31 -20.30
N HIS A 99 -16.10 -9.00 -19.09
CA HIS A 99 -16.94 -8.91 -17.89
C HIS A 99 -17.54 -7.52 -17.71
N ARG A 100 -16.72 -6.49 -17.95
CA ARG A 100 -17.15 -5.08 -17.86
C ARG A 100 -16.19 -4.16 -18.58
N VAL A 101 -16.71 -3.03 -19.04
CA VAL A 101 -15.96 -2.00 -19.76
C VAL A 101 -16.19 -0.65 -19.09
N LEU A 102 -15.09 0.00 -18.72
CA LEU A 102 -15.06 1.37 -18.22
C LEU A 102 -14.66 2.30 -19.38
N GLU A 103 -15.57 3.17 -19.81
CA GLU A 103 -15.32 4.22 -20.79
C GLU A 103 -14.86 5.50 -20.07
N PHE A 104 -13.96 6.26 -20.71
CA PHE A 104 -13.53 7.58 -20.24
C PHE A 104 -13.17 8.51 -21.41
N ALA A 105 -13.23 9.82 -21.18
CA ALA A 105 -12.67 10.81 -22.10
C ALA A 105 -11.14 10.85 -21.97
N GLN A 106 -10.44 10.90 -23.10
CA GLN A 106 -8.98 10.96 -23.18
C GLN A 106 -8.52 12.06 -24.13
N SER A 107 -7.36 12.67 -23.83
CA SER A 107 -6.71 13.64 -24.72
C SER A 107 -5.20 13.68 -24.40
N PRO A 108 -4.33 14.16 -25.31
CA PRO A 108 -2.91 14.27 -25.04
C PRO A 108 -2.57 15.52 -24.18
N TRP A 109 -3.33 15.77 -23.11
CA TRP A 109 -3.26 17.00 -22.31
C TRP A 109 -1.92 17.24 -21.60
N LEU A 110 -1.10 16.20 -21.38
CA LEU A 110 0.28 16.36 -20.87
C LEU A 110 1.33 16.62 -21.96
N ARG A 111 1.00 16.52 -23.25
CA ARG A 111 1.99 16.54 -24.33
C ARG A 111 2.84 17.80 -24.31
N GLU A 112 2.21 18.97 -24.29
CA GLU A 112 2.91 20.25 -24.34
C GLU A 112 3.89 20.42 -23.16
N TYR A 113 3.46 20.03 -21.95
CA TYR A 113 4.30 20.05 -20.75
C TYR A 113 5.52 19.12 -20.88
N ILE A 114 5.31 17.89 -21.34
CA ILE A 114 6.39 16.91 -21.49
C ILE A 114 7.36 17.34 -22.59
N GLU A 115 6.87 17.86 -23.69
CA GLU A 115 7.70 18.39 -24.78
C GLU A 115 8.51 19.60 -24.33
N LEU A 116 7.90 20.53 -23.59
CA LEU A 116 8.58 21.70 -23.03
C LEU A 116 9.78 21.28 -22.16
N ASN A 117 9.55 20.40 -21.19
CA ASN A 117 10.62 19.89 -20.34
C ASN A 117 11.67 19.09 -21.12
N THR A 118 11.28 18.43 -22.20
CA THR A 118 12.22 17.68 -23.06
C THR A 118 13.12 18.63 -23.84
N ARG A 119 12.57 19.73 -24.36
CA ARG A 119 13.34 20.81 -25.02
C ARG A 119 14.31 21.46 -24.04
N PHE A 120 13.84 21.83 -22.85
CA PHE A 120 14.72 22.40 -21.83
C PHE A 120 15.81 21.43 -21.37
N ARG A 121 15.50 20.15 -21.22
CA ARG A 121 16.49 19.11 -20.90
C ARG A 121 17.55 18.95 -21.99
N ALA A 122 17.16 19.04 -23.26
CA ALA A 122 18.09 18.96 -24.38
C ALA A 122 19.00 20.19 -24.48
N ALA A 123 18.48 21.38 -24.15
CA ALA A 123 19.24 22.64 -24.15
C ALA A 123 20.13 22.84 -22.91
N ALA A 124 19.88 22.09 -21.83
CA ALA A 124 20.59 22.22 -20.57
C ALA A 124 22.10 21.94 -20.72
N LYS A 125 22.92 22.85 -20.19
CA LYS A 125 24.39 22.79 -20.30
C LYS A 125 25.05 22.06 -19.14
N ASN A 126 24.34 21.93 -18.02
CA ASN A 126 24.83 21.29 -16.81
C ASN A 126 23.96 20.10 -16.40
N ASP A 127 24.53 19.20 -15.62
CA ASP A 127 23.85 17.99 -15.17
C ASP A 127 22.72 18.27 -14.18
N PHE A 128 22.81 19.36 -13.42
CA PHE A 128 21.76 19.79 -12.50
C PHE A 128 20.44 20.07 -13.25
N GLU A 129 20.46 20.93 -14.26
CA GLU A 129 19.31 21.28 -15.09
C GLU A 129 18.76 20.06 -15.83
N LYS A 130 19.64 19.23 -16.41
CA LYS A 130 19.22 17.98 -17.05
C LYS A 130 18.43 17.08 -16.09
N ASN A 131 18.90 16.98 -14.85
CA ASN A 131 18.25 16.21 -13.80
C ASN A 131 16.95 16.86 -13.32
N LEU A 132 16.90 18.19 -13.23
CA LEU A 132 15.69 18.94 -12.87
C LEU A 132 14.55 18.65 -13.85
N TYR A 133 14.76 18.85 -15.16
CA TYR A 133 13.71 18.62 -16.15
C TYR A 133 13.31 17.15 -16.29
N LYS A 134 14.25 16.22 -16.05
CA LYS A 134 13.94 14.79 -15.92
C LYS A 134 13.02 14.54 -14.73
N LEU A 135 13.32 15.13 -13.57
CA LEU A 135 12.54 14.97 -12.36
C LEU A 135 11.13 15.54 -12.52
N MET A 136 10.98 16.70 -13.15
CA MET A 136 9.68 17.32 -13.43
C MET A 136 8.76 16.38 -14.20
N ASN A 137 9.27 15.72 -15.25
CA ASN A 137 8.51 14.73 -16.00
C ASN A 137 8.15 13.47 -15.16
N ASN A 138 9.09 12.96 -14.37
CA ASN A 138 8.88 11.77 -13.53
C ASN A 138 7.93 12.04 -12.35
N ALA A 139 7.99 13.24 -11.77
CA ALA A 139 7.17 13.65 -10.64
C ALA A 139 5.69 13.67 -10.99
N VAL A 140 5.33 14.17 -12.19
CA VAL A 140 3.94 14.13 -12.67
C VAL A 140 3.42 12.70 -12.73
N PHE A 141 4.19 11.77 -13.29
CA PHE A 141 3.80 10.36 -13.35
C PHE A 141 3.57 9.78 -11.96
N GLY A 142 4.53 9.96 -11.05
CA GLY A 142 4.42 9.49 -9.68
C GLY A 142 3.19 10.06 -8.96
N LYS A 143 2.92 11.36 -9.15
CA LYS A 143 1.78 12.03 -8.53
C LYS A 143 0.44 11.51 -9.06
N THR A 144 0.33 11.20 -10.36
CA THR A 144 -0.89 10.65 -10.95
C THR A 144 -1.21 9.22 -10.51
N MET A 145 -0.20 8.46 -10.07
CA MET A 145 -0.33 7.08 -9.59
C MET A 145 -0.37 6.98 -8.06
N GLU A 146 -0.32 8.11 -7.36
CA GLU A 146 -0.29 8.17 -5.91
C GLU A 146 -1.62 7.71 -5.32
N ASN A 147 -1.57 6.71 -4.45
CA ASN A 147 -2.75 6.32 -3.68
C ASN A 147 -2.92 7.27 -2.50
N VAL A 148 -3.74 8.30 -2.69
CA VAL A 148 -4.05 9.33 -1.67
C VAL A 148 -4.61 8.73 -0.38
N ARG A 149 -5.24 7.55 -0.41
CA ARG A 149 -5.73 6.87 0.80
C ARG A 149 -4.58 6.46 1.75
N ASN A 150 -3.39 6.26 1.22
CA ASN A 150 -2.21 5.99 2.03
C ASN A 150 -1.68 7.23 2.76
N HIS A 151 -2.18 8.43 2.44
CA HIS A 151 -1.81 9.64 3.19
C HIS A 151 -2.45 9.68 4.57
N VAL A 152 -3.52 8.89 4.79
CA VAL A 152 -4.29 8.86 6.03
C VAL A 152 -4.30 7.43 6.59
N ASP A 153 -3.53 7.22 7.66
CA ASP A 153 -3.56 5.96 8.43
C ASP A 153 -4.62 6.04 9.53
N VAL A 154 -5.86 5.61 9.22
CA VAL A 154 -6.95 5.53 10.20
C VAL A 154 -6.91 4.17 10.89
N LYS A 155 -6.55 4.15 12.17
CA LYS A 155 -6.56 2.94 13.01
C LYS A 155 -7.70 3.00 14.01
N LEU A 156 -8.74 2.21 13.76
CA LEU A 156 -9.81 1.98 14.74
C LEU A 156 -9.31 1.02 15.81
N LEU A 157 -9.35 1.46 17.07
CA LEU A 157 -8.86 0.71 18.22
C LEU A 157 -10.05 0.33 19.09
N ALA A 158 -10.50 -0.93 19.00
CA ALA A 158 -11.68 -1.42 19.70
C ALA A 158 -11.43 -1.87 21.15
N LYS A 159 -10.17 -1.94 21.60
CA LYS A 159 -9.83 -2.35 22.98
C LYS A 159 -8.72 -1.47 23.54
N TRP A 160 -8.98 -0.85 24.68
CA TRP A 160 -8.00 -0.08 25.42
C TRP A 160 -6.90 -1.01 25.98
N ASN A 161 -5.71 -1.03 25.39
CA ASN A 161 -4.56 -1.76 25.92
C ASN A 161 -3.30 -0.87 25.91
N GLY A 162 -2.28 -1.23 26.71
CA GLY A 162 -1.09 -0.41 26.92
C GLY A 162 -0.33 0.00 25.64
N ARG A 163 -0.52 -0.71 24.52
CA ARG A 163 0.03 -0.33 23.19
C ARG A 163 -0.60 0.94 22.62
N ILE A 164 -1.80 1.32 23.05
CA ILE A 164 -2.50 2.52 22.58
C ILE A 164 -1.88 3.78 23.17
N ARG A 165 -1.53 3.78 24.46
CA ARG A 165 -0.76 4.88 25.07
C ARG A 165 0.56 5.09 24.36
N GLN A 166 1.28 3.99 24.07
CA GLN A 166 2.54 4.08 23.34
C GLN A 166 2.35 4.64 21.93
N ARG A 167 1.33 4.19 21.18
CA ARG A 167 1.04 4.72 19.84
C ARG A 167 0.62 6.19 19.83
N ILE A 168 -0.18 6.63 20.80
CA ILE A 168 -0.55 8.04 20.95
C ILE A 168 0.70 8.87 21.28
N TYR A 169 1.55 8.40 22.20
CA TYR A 169 2.82 9.05 22.52
C TYR A 169 3.77 9.12 21.32
N ASP A 170 3.90 8.03 20.55
CA ASP A 170 4.72 7.99 19.34
C ASP A 170 4.21 8.96 18.27
N LEU A 171 2.88 9.12 18.14
CA LEU A 171 2.25 10.09 17.22
C LEU A 171 2.51 11.54 17.65
N TYR A 172 2.40 11.87 18.94
CA TYR A 172 2.76 13.20 19.47
C TYR A 172 4.24 13.51 19.22
N LYS A 173 5.14 12.54 19.45
CA LYS A 173 6.58 12.69 19.24
C LYS A 173 6.95 12.87 17.75
N LEU A 174 6.19 12.26 16.85
CA LEU A 174 6.32 12.45 15.40
C LEU A 174 5.88 13.85 14.96
N GLN A 175 4.84 14.41 15.58
CA GLN A 175 4.35 15.75 15.31
C GLN A 175 5.33 16.84 15.79
N GLU A 176 6.00 16.64 16.93
CA GLU A 176 7.07 17.52 17.40
C GLU A 176 8.30 17.52 16.47
N ARG A 177 8.67 16.35 15.92
CA ARG A 177 9.86 16.21 15.07
C ARG A 177 9.70 16.76 13.64
N LYS A 178 8.48 16.73 13.08
CA LYS A 178 8.23 17.11 11.68
C LYS A 178 7.58 18.48 11.49
N GLY A 179 7.34 19.21 12.58
CA GLY A 179 6.67 20.51 12.55
C GLY A 179 5.14 20.40 12.38
N LYS A 180 4.39 21.20 13.13
CA LYS A 180 2.92 21.17 13.20
C LYS A 180 2.22 21.43 11.85
N GLU A 181 2.91 22.02 10.89
CA GLU A 181 2.34 22.42 9.59
C GLU A 181 2.28 21.29 8.55
N SER A 182 2.99 20.17 8.78
CA SER A 182 3.08 19.08 7.80
C SER A 182 1.95 18.05 7.95
N TYR A 183 1.35 17.89 9.15
CA TYR A 183 0.27 16.93 9.41
C TYR A 183 -0.68 17.43 10.51
N LYS A 184 -1.98 17.48 10.21
CA LYS A 184 -3.02 17.73 11.23
C LYS A 184 -3.49 16.39 11.81
N VAL A 185 -3.09 16.09 13.05
CA VAL A 185 -3.56 14.91 13.78
C VAL A 185 -4.87 15.26 14.49
N VAL A 186 -5.95 14.56 14.18
CA VAL A 186 -7.25 14.69 14.87
C VAL A 186 -7.51 13.39 15.62
N ILE A 187 -7.60 13.47 16.94
CA ILE A 187 -7.98 12.34 17.79
C ILE A 187 -9.47 12.51 18.09
N GLY A 188 -10.31 11.65 17.52
CA GLY A 188 -11.74 11.60 17.80
C GLY A 188 -12.08 10.35 18.62
N TRP A 189 -12.83 10.52 19.70
CA TRP A 189 -13.45 9.41 20.41
C TRP A 189 -14.76 9.06 19.71
N ILE A 190 -14.89 7.85 19.19
CA ILE A 190 -16.17 7.34 18.68
C ILE A 190 -16.75 6.46 19.79
N PRO A 191 -17.73 6.92 20.57
CA PRO A 191 -18.32 6.10 21.62
C PRO A 191 -19.07 4.94 20.96
N GLY A 192 -18.62 3.71 21.20
CA GLY A 192 -19.26 2.49 20.69
C GLY A 192 -20.51 2.07 21.45
N HIS A 193 -21.06 2.91 22.34
CA HIS A 193 -21.97 2.48 23.39
C HIS A 193 -23.19 3.41 23.53
N LYS A 194 -24.33 2.97 23.00
CA LYS A 194 -25.67 3.37 23.45
C LYS A 194 -26.50 2.08 23.56
N GLY A 195 -26.99 1.72 24.76
CA GLY A 195 -27.93 0.61 24.95
C GLY A 195 -27.38 -0.73 25.47
N MET A 196 -26.26 -0.74 26.21
CA MET A 196 -25.76 -1.97 26.88
C MET A 196 -25.78 -1.82 28.40
N GLN A 197 -26.73 -2.51 29.04
CA GLN A 197 -27.10 -2.35 30.46
C GLN A 197 -25.95 -2.56 31.47
N GLY A 198 -25.09 -3.56 31.26
CA GLY A 198 -23.98 -3.85 32.18
C GLY A 198 -22.87 -2.78 32.19
N ASN A 199 -22.63 -2.14 31.04
CA ASN A 199 -21.64 -1.06 30.93
C ASN A 199 -22.17 0.25 31.49
N GLU A 200 -23.46 0.54 31.27
CA GLU A 200 -24.09 1.74 31.85
C GLU A 200 -24.12 1.67 33.38
N MET A 201 -24.26 0.47 33.95
CA MET A 201 -24.13 0.23 35.38
C MET A 201 -22.68 0.40 35.86
N ALA A 202 -21.70 -0.09 35.11
CA ALA A 202 -20.28 0.09 35.43
C ALA A 202 -19.84 1.56 35.38
N ASP A 203 -20.29 2.33 34.39
CA ASP A 203 -20.03 3.77 34.31
C ASP A 203 -20.70 4.53 35.45
N ARG A 204 -21.93 4.15 35.84
CA ARG A 204 -22.64 4.76 36.97
C ARG A 204 -21.90 4.50 38.29
N LEU A 205 -21.41 3.28 38.49
CA LEU A 205 -20.59 2.90 39.65
C LEU A 205 -19.22 3.59 39.65
N ALA A 206 -18.55 3.68 38.51
CA ALA A 206 -17.28 4.41 38.41
C ALA A 206 -17.45 5.90 38.74
N LYS A 207 -18.60 6.48 38.35
CA LYS A 207 -18.94 7.88 38.63
C LYS A 207 -19.29 8.11 40.11
N SER A 208 -19.98 7.17 40.76
CA SER A 208 -20.23 7.26 42.21
C SER A 208 -18.95 7.11 43.02
N VAL A 209 -17.99 6.29 42.56
CA VAL A 209 -16.69 6.13 43.21
C VAL A 209 -15.81 7.39 43.07
N THR A 210 -15.97 8.19 42.02
CA THR A 210 -15.27 9.49 41.92
C THR A 210 -15.83 10.56 42.87
N GLU A 211 -16.98 10.34 43.48
CA GLU A 211 -17.58 11.25 44.49
C GLU A 211 -17.22 10.84 45.93
N GLU A 212 -16.60 9.67 46.14
CA GLU A 212 -16.09 9.21 47.43
C GLU A 212 -14.63 9.64 47.66
N ASP A 213 -14.27 9.99 48.90
CA ASP A 213 -12.90 10.35 49.26
C ASP A 213 -11.95 9.14 49.15
N LEU A 214 -10.75 9.37 48.62
CA LEU A 214 -9.71 8.36 48.41
C LEU A 214 -9.32 7.64 49.73
N ASP A 215 -9.52 6.32 49.79
CA ASP A 215 -9.00 5.51 50.90
C ASP A 215 -7.47 5.35 50.80
N ASN A 216 -6.77 6.21 51.54
CA ASN A 216 -5.30 6.24 51.61
C ASN A 216 -4.65 4.98 52.20
N ARG A 217 -5.44 3.98 52.65
CA ARG A 217 -4.95 2.69 53.14
C ARG A 217 -4.46 1.77 52.02
N ILE A 218 -4.93 1.96 50.78
CA ILE A 218 -4.56 1.11 49.65
C ILE A 218 -3.39 1.76 48.89
N LYS A 219 -2.15 1.45 49.31
CA LYS A 219 -0.95 1.75 48.51
C LYS A 219 -0.72 0.64 47.49
N VAL A 220 -1.13 0.84 46.23
CA VAL A 220 -0.76 -0.07 45.14
C VAL A 220 0.61 0.34 44.59
N PRO A 221 1.68 -0.45 44.73
CA PRO A 221 3.01 -0.08 44.22
C PRO A 221 3.08 -0.34 42.71
N TYR A 222 2.74 0.68 41.92
CA TYR A 222 2.81 0.67 40.45
C TYR A 222 4.21 0.30 39.91
N TYR A 223 5.26 0.58 40.68
CA TYR A 223 6.65 0.38 40.26
C TYR A 223 7.10 -1.10 40.28
N ASP A 224 6.59 -1.92 41.21
CA ASP A 224 7.07 -3.29 41.40
C ASP A 224 6.66 -4.23 40.26
N TRP A 225 5.45 -4.08 39.75
CA TRP A 225 4.93 -4.91 38.66
C TRP A 225 5.65 -4.67 37.33
N ILE A 226 6.06 -3.43 37.08
CA ILE A 226 6.79 -3.06 35.86
C ILE A 226 8.21 -3.61 35.88
N ALA A 227 8.85 -3.65 37.06
CA ALA A 227 10.20 -4.20 37.20
C ALA A 227 10.23 -5.71 36.91
N LEU A 228 9.31 -6.46 37.53
CA LEU A 228 9.20 -7.91 37.34
C LEU A 228 8.89 -8.27 35.87
N TYR A 229 7.96 -7.55 35.25
CA TYR A 229 7.60 -7.79 33.85
C TYR A 229 8.75 -7.50 32.89
N LYS A 230 9.50 -6.40 33.11
CA LYS A 230 10.69 -6.08 32.29
C LYS A 230 11.76 -7.14 32.41
N GLU A 231 11.98 -7.67 33.61
CA GLU A 231 12.97 -8.72 33.84
C GLU A 231 12.58 -10.03 33.15
N GLU A 232 11.31 -10.41 33.21
CA GLU A 232 10.79 -11.61 32.54
C GLU A 232 10.91 -11.49 31.01
N VAL A 233 10.55 -10.33 30.45
CA VAL A 233 10.67 -10.07 29.00
C VAL A 233 12.13 -10.09 28.54
N TYR A 234 13.05 -9.56 29.34
CA TYR A 234 14.48 -9.60 29.04
C TYR A 234 14.99 -11.04 29.00
N LYS A 235 14.68 -11.87 30.02
CA LYS A 235 15.07 -13.28 30.08
C LYS A 235 14.58 -14.06 28.85
N LYS A 236 13.29 -13.95 28.53
CA LYS A 236 12.70 -14.59 27.33
C LYS A 236 13.36 -14.17 26.02
N SER A 237 13.77 -12.90 25.92
CA SER A 237 14.45 -12.39 24.73
C SER A 237 15.85 -12.95 24.58
N VAL A 238 16.61 -13.04 25.67
CA VAL A 238 17.96 -13.62 25.71
C VAL A 238 17.94 -15.10 25.33
N ASP A 239 17.01 -15.88 25.90
CA ASP A 239 16.88 -17.32 25.60
C ASP A 239 16.58 -17.55 24.11
N LYS A 240 15.74 -16.69 23.53
CA LYS A 240 15.43 -16.74 22.10
C LYS A 240 16.65 -16.43 21.23
N PHE A 241 17.44 -15.42 21.59
CA PHE A 241 18.66 -15.08 20.83
C PHE A 241 19.69 -16.20 20.89
N GLU A 242 19.89 -16.83 22.05
CA GLU A 242 20.80 -17.97 22.19
C GLU A 242 20.32 -19.18 21.36
N MET A 243 19.01 -19.43 21.30
CA MET A 243 18.44 -20.50 20.48
C MET A 243 18.64 -20.22 18.99
N GLU A 244 18.32 -19.01 18.52
CA GLU A 244 18.43 -18.66 17.10
C GLU A 244 19.89 -18.55 16.63
N GLY A 245 20.80 -18.03 17.47
CA GLY A 245 22.23 -17.88 17.19
C GLY A 245 22.96 -19.20 16.97
N ARG A 246 22.44 -20.33 17.48
CA ARG A 246 22.98 -21.67 17.19
C ARG A 246 22.81 -22.10 15.73
N TYR A 247 21.77 -21.58 15.07
CA TYR A 247 21.41 -21.99 13.70
C TYR A 247 21.69 -20.88 12.67
N LYS A 248 21.46 -19.60 13.02
CA LYS A 248 21.62 -18.46 12.12
C LYS A 248 22.86 -17.65 12.48
N GLY A 249 23.76 -17.47 11.52
CA GLY A 249 24.93 -16.62 11.70
C GLY A 249 25.88 -17.12 12.79
N ARG A 250 25.99 -18.44 12.97
CA ARG A 250 26.71 -19.10 14.08
C ARG A 250 28.11 -18.52 14.33
N MET A 251 28.91 -18.32 13.28
CA MET A 251 30.25 -17.73 13.44
C MET A 251 30.20 -16.29 13.95
N VAL A 252 29.29 -15.47 13.42
CA VAL A 252 29.12 -14.07 13.84
C VAL A 252 28.57 -14.01 15.27
N PHE A 253 27.61 -14.85 15.60
CA PHE A 253 27.02 -14.90 16.94
C PHE A 253 28.08 -15.32 17.98
N THR A 254 28.85 -16.38 17.72
CA THR A 254 29.92 -16.82 18.64
C THR A 254 31.04 -15.79 18.80
N GLN A 255 31.36 -15.02 17.76
CA GLN A 255 32.45 -14.03 17.82
C GLN A 255 32.05 -12.71 18.47
N TYR A 256 30.78 -12.29 18.37
CA TYR A 256 30.36 -10.94 18.73
C TYR A 256 29.28 -10.86 19.82
N TYR A 257 28.59 -11.96 20.15
CA TYR A 257 27.57 -11.98 21.20
C TYR A 257 28.14 -12.49 22.54
N THR A 258 27.99 -11.69 23.59
CA THR A 258 28.20 -12.12 24.98
C THR A 258 26.99 -11.75 25.84
N LYS A 259 26.56 -12.67 26.71
CA LYS A 259 25.35 -12.52 27.56
C LYS A 259 25.43 -11.31 28.51
N GLU A 260 26.63 -10.86 28.81
CA GLU A 260 26.95 -9.79 29.75
C GLU A 260 26.88 -8.39 29.11
N LYS A 261 26.98 -8.29 27.78
CA LYS A 261 26.87 -7.01 27.07
C LYS A 261 25.39 -6.67 26.84
N LYS A 262 24.85 -5.78 27.68
CA LYS A 262 23.46 -5.27 27.58
C LYS A 262 23.18 -4.42 26.32
N LYS A 263 24.19 -4.14 25.50
CA LYS A 263 24.08 -3.53 24.17
C LYS A 263 25.21 -4.08 23.28
N PRO A 264 25.01 -4.18 21.96
CA PRO A 264 26.14 -4.36 21.05
C PRO A 264 27.19 -3.27 21.24
#